data_AF-A0A7C5N4K1-F1
#
_entry.id   AF-A0A7C5N4K1-F1
#
_cell.length_a   1.000
_cell.length_b   1.000
_cell.length_c   1.000
_cell.angle_alpha   90.00
_cell.angle_beta   90.00
_cell.angle_gamma   90.00
#
_symmetry.space_group_name_H-M   'P 1'
#
loop_
_entity.id
_entity.type
_entity.pdbx_description
1 polymer ?
#
loop_
_entity_poly.entity_id
_entity_poly.type
_entity_poly.pdbx_seq_one_letter_code
_entity_poly.pdbx_strand_id
1 'polypeptide(L)'
;MDGAAGGWRVVEGVELLCREWEGQLVLYHGGTGNTHLLDGEAAAVFKLLRAGQAPVRHLAACMKGGDGDGGCSEDGLVRILGALQRLDIVEPIGEAERTPGR
;
A
#
# COMPACT_ATOMS: atom_id res chain seq x y z
N MET A 1 -16.98 7.01 -11.09
CA MET A 1 -15.92 6.16 -10.51
C MET A 1 -16.63 5.22 -9.57
N ASP A 2 -17.03 4.05 -10.06
CA ASP A 2 -17.75 3.06 -9.26
C ASP A 2 -16.87 2.62 -8.10
N GLY A 3 -17.30 2.98 -6.90
CA GLY A 3 -16.71 2.57 -5.64
C GLY A 3 -17.00 1.10 -5.41
N ALA A 4 -16.07 0.24 -5.82
CA ALA A 4 -16.06 -1.14 -5.36
C ALA A 4 -15.69 -1.16 -3.88
N ALA A 5 -16.41 -1.95 -3.08
CA ALA A 5 -16.12 -2.19 -1.68
C ALA A 5 -14.86 -3.08 -1.50
N GLY A 6 -13.89 -2.98 -2.40
CA GLY A 6 -12.65 -3.74 -2.45
C GLY A 6 -11.60 -3.26 -1.45
N GLY A 7 -10.73 -4.19 -1.05
CA GLY A 7 -9.51 -3.88 -0.29
C GLY A 7 -8.34 -3.60 -1.22
N TRP A 8 -7.19 -3.29 -0.65
CA TRP A 8 -5.90 -3.31 -1.32
C TRP A 8 -5.03 -4.36 -0.64
N ARG A 9 -4.07 -4.94 -1.37
CA ARG A 9 -3.00 -5.79 -0.82
C ARG A 9 -1.68 -5.53 -1.55
N VAL A 10 -0.58 -6.00 -0.96
CA VAL A 10 0.68 -6.19 -1.68
C VAL A 10 0.49 -7.30 -2.71
N VAL A 11 1.10 -7.17 -3.90
CA VAL A 11 1.02 -8.21 -4.93
C VAL A 11 1.55 -9.55 -4.41
N GLU A 12 0.91 -10.64 -4.82
CA GLU A 12 1.32 -12.00 -4.48
C GLU A 12 2.18 -12.62 -5.60
N GLY A 13 2.93 -13.67 -5.26
CA GLY A 13 3.74 -14.41 -6.24
C GLY A 13 5.01 -13.69 -6.73
N VAL A 14 5.28 -12.49 -6.22
CA VAL A 14 6.52 -11.74 -6.49
C VAL A 14 7.29 -11.52 -5.19
N GLU A 15 8.60 -11.70 -5.24
CA GLU A 15 9.48 -11.38 -4.12
C GLU A 15 9.67 -9.85 -4.03
N LEU A 16 9.20 -9.24 -2.94
CA LEU A 16 9.49 -7.85 -2.61
C LEU A 16 10.41 -7.79 -1.40
N LEU A 17 11.69 -7.48 -1.64
CA LEU A 17 12.66 -7.27 -0.58
C LEU A 17 12.67 -5.80 -0.21
N CYS A 18 12.78 -5.50 1.07
CA CYS A 18 12.82 -4.11 1.49
C CYS A 18 13.83 -3.87 2.61
N ARG A 19 14.35 -2.65 2.65
CA ARG A 19 15.15 -2.14 3.75
C ARG A 19 14.67 -0.75 4.11
N GLU A 20 14.50 -0.52 5.40
CA GLU A 20 14.12 0.78 5.94
C GLU A 20 15.35 1.60 6.32
N TRP A 21 15.27 2.91 6.06
CA TRP A 21 16.28 3.88 6.44
C TRP A 21 15.62 5.25 6.65
N GLU A 22 15.74 5.83 7.85
CA GLU A 22 15.20 7.15 8.21
C GLU A 22 13.72 7.38 7.83
N GLY A 23 12.88 6.35 8.01
CA GLY A 23 11.45 6.42 7.69
C GLY A 23 11.13 6.26 6.20
N GLN A 24 12.14 6.17 5.33
CA GLN A 24 11.99 5.78 3.93
C GLN A 24 12.18 4.27 3.75
N LEU A 25 11.69 3.74 2.63
CA LEU A 25 11.84 2.33 2.30
C LEU A 25 12.48 2.18 0.92
N VAL A 26 13.60 1.47 0.85
CA VAL A 26 14.14 0.95 -0.41
C VAL A 26 13.50 -0.41 -0.66
N LEU A 27 12.81 -0.56 -1.78
CA LEU A 27 12.09 -1.77 -2.17
C LEU A 27 12.65 -2.32 -3.47
N TYR A 28 13.16 -3.55 -3.44
CA TYR A 28 13.57 -4.30 -4.62
C TYR A 28 12.41 -5.21 -5.07
N HIS A 29 12.04 -5.10 -6.34
CA HIS A 29 10.95 -5.85 -6.95
C HIS A 29 11.50 -7.03 -7.77
N GLY A 30 11.48 -8.23 -7.20
CA GLY A 30 12.10 -9.43 -7.78
C GLY A 30 11.57 -9.85 -9.15
N GLY A 31 10.32 -9.50 -9.47
CA GLY A 31 9.73 -9.80 -10.78
C GLY A 31 10.22 -8.90 -11.93
N THR A 32 10.69 -7.69 -11.63
CA THR A 32 11.10 -6.69 -12.63
C THR A 32 12.60 -6.36 -12.54
N GLY A 33 13.24 -6.67 -11.42
CA GLY A 33 14.61 -6.27 -11.10
C GLY A 33 14.76 -4.81 -10.68
N ASN A 34 13.66 -4.05 -10.58
CA ASN A 34 13.69 -2.64 -10.24
C ASN A 34 13.90 -2.42 -8.74
N THR A 35 14.54 -1.28 -8.40
CA THR A 35 14.61 -0.78 -7.03
C THR A 35 13.89 0.55 -6.96
N HIS A 36 12.96 0.66 -6.02
CA HIS A 36 12.13 1.83 -5.79
C HIS A 36 12.45 2.44 -4.43
N LEU A 37 12.47 3.78 -4.36
CA LEU A 37 12.50 4.50 -3.10
C LEU A 37 11.07 4.95 -2.78
N LEU A 38 10.56 4.52 -1.63
CA LEU A 38 9.30 4.98 -1.08
C LEU A 38 9.57 6.02 0.00
N ASP A 39 8.89 7.17 -0.10
CA ASP A 39 8.87 8.18 0.95
C ASP A 39 8.09 7.71 2.19
N GLY A 40 8.04 8.53 3.24
CA GLY A 40 7.42 8.16 4.51
C GLY A 40 5.95 7.75 4.39
N GLU A 41 5.16 8.45 3.55
CA GLU A 41 3.74 8.14 3.37
C GLU A 41 3.56 6.83 2.57
N ALA A 42 4.26 6.68 1.44
CA ALA A 42 4.20 5.48 0.64
C ALA A 42 4.74 4.24 1.39
N ALA A 43 5.80 4.42 2.18
CA ALA A 43 6.33 3.37 3.06
C ALA A 43 5.33 2.97 4.14
N ALA A 44 4.62 3.92 4.74
CA ALA A 44 3.57 3.62 5.73
C ALA A 44 2.42 2.82 5.11
N VAL A 45 1.93 3.22 3.93
CA VAL A 45 0.88 2.48 3.20
C VAL A 45 1.35 1.07 2.87
N PHE A 46 2.57 0.91 2.33
CA PHE A 46 3.12 -0.41 2.01
C PHE A 46 3.23 -1.30 3.26
N LYS A 47 3.72 -0.78 4.39
CA LYS A 47 3.85 -1.54 5.64
C LYS A 47 2.49 -2.01 6.18
N LEU A 48 1.47 -1.16 6.12
CA LEU A 48 0.10 -1.54 6.51
C LEU A 48 -0.42 -2.69 5.64
N LEU A 49 -0.24 -2.59 4.32
CA LEU A 49 -0.68 -3.61 3.38
C LEU A 49 0.15 -4.90 3.44
N ARG A 50 1.41 -4.83 3.90
CA ARG A 50 2.24 -6.01 4.12
C ARG A 50 1.78 -6.84 5.31
N ALA A 51 1.07 -6.24 6.28
CA ALA A 51 0.45 -6.98 7.37
C ALA A 51 -0.81 -7.74 6.92
N GLY A 52 -1.37 -7.38 5.76
CA GLY A 52 -2.54 -8.01 5.16
C GLY A 52 -3.36 -7.02 4.36
N GLN A 53 -4.43 -7.53 3.76
CA GLN A 53 -5.34 -6.68 2.99
C GLN A 53 -6.06 -5.64 3.85
N ALA A 54 -6.23 -4.43 3.31
CA ALA A 54 -6.95 -3.36 4.01
C ALA A 54 -7.84 -2.54 3.07
N PRO A 55 -9.06 -2.15 3.49
CA PRO A 55 -9.86 -1.19 2.74
C PRO A 55 -9.27 0.23 2.82
N VAL A 56 -9.52 1.06 1.80
CA VAL A 56 -9.03 2.45 1.72
C VAL A 56 -9.32 3.25 2.99
N ARG A 57 -10.54 3.12 3.55
CA ARG A 57 -10.93 3.79 4.79
C ARG A 57 -10.06 3.44 6.00
N HIS A 58 -9.55 2.20 6.07
CA HIS A 58 -8.69 1.77 7.17
C HIS A 58 -7.29 2.36 7.00
N LEU A 59 -6.75 2.32 5.79
CA LEU A 59 -5.48 2.97 5.45
C LEU A 59 -5.52 4.46 5.76
N ALA A 60 -6.58 5.16 5.35
CA ALA A 60 -6.77 6.59 5.63
C ALA A 60 -6.85 6.89 7.12
N ALA A 61 -7.52 6.05 7.91
CA ALA A 61 -7.59 6.21 9.37
C ALA A 61 -6.22 6.04 10.04
N CYS A 62 -5.45 5.02 9.64
CA CYS A 62 -4.11 4.77 10.17
C CYS A 62 -3.14 5.92 9.84
N MET A 63 -3.25 6.52 8.66
CA MET A 63 -2.37 7.64 8.27
C MET A 63 -2.69 8.96 8.97
N LYS A 64 -3.92 9.14 9.47
CA LYS A 64 -4.31 10.33 10.26
C LYS A 64 -3.89 10.25 11.73
N GLY A 65 -3.51 9.07 12.22
CA GLY A 65 -3.22 8.81 13.63
C GLY A 65 -1.79 9.13 14.09
N GLY A 66 -0.95 9.74 13.26
CA GLY A 66 0.37 10.23 13.67
C GLY A 66 0.26 11.57 14.41
N ASP A 67 1.09 11.80 15.43
CA ASP A 67 1.11 13.00 16.28
C ASP A 67 1.55 14.31 15.56
N GLY A 68 1.36 14.42 14.24
CA GLY A 68 1.78 15.57 13.42
C GLY A 68 0.66 16.06 12.49
N ASP A 69 0.65 17.38 12.26
CA ASP A 69 -0.27 18.16 11.41
C ASP A 69 -0.22 17.83 9.90
N GLY A 70 0.32 16.66 9.53
CA GLY A 70 0.64 16.26 8.15
C GLY A 70 0.00 14.94 7.75
N GLY A 71 -1.22 14.66 8.20
CA GLY A 71 -1.93 13.44 7.79
C GLY A 71 -2.19 13.42 6.29
N CYS A 72 -1.88 12.31 5.63
CA CYS A 72 -2.12 12.14 4.20
C CYS A 72 -3.64 12.21 3.91
N SER A 73 -4.03 13.11 3.01
CA SER A 73 -5.43 13.28 2.59
C SER A 73 -5.93 12.04 1.85
N GLU A 74 -7.25 11.88 1.73
CA GLU A 74 -7.81 10.76 0.97
C GLU A 74 -7.36 10.79 -0.51
N ASP A 75 -7.30 11.99 -1.12
CA ASP A 75 -6.74 12.17 -2.46
C ASP A 75 -5.25 11.81 -2.53
N GLY A 76 -4.49 12.13 -1.48
CA GLY A 76 -3.09 11.73 -1.34
C GLY A 76 -2.94 10.22 -1.32
N LEU A 77 -3.73 9.53 -0.49
CA LEU A 77 -3.76 8.08 -0.39
C LEU A 77 -4.10 7.42 -1.74
N VAL A 78 -5.12 7.91 -2.44
CA VAL A 78 -5.51 7.38 -3.75
C VAL A 78 -4.39 7.55 -4.78
N ARG A 79 -3.67 8.69 -4.74
CA ARG A 79 -2.49 8.90 -5.59
C ARG A 79 -1.36 7.93 -5.27
N ILE A 80 -1.07 7.71 -3.98
CA ILE A 80 -0.05 6.74 -3.53
C ILE A 80 -0.40 5.33 -4.00
N LEU A 81 -1.63 4.87 -3.74
CA LEU A 81 -2.09 3.55 -4.15
C LEU A 81 -2.01 3.38 -5.68
N GLY A 82 -2.46 4.37 -6.45
CA GLY A 82 -2.35 4.34 -7.90
C GLY A 82 -0.90 4.35 -8.41
N ALA A 83 0.02 5.02 -7.71
CA ALA A 83 1.44 4.98 -8.06
C ALA A 83 2.07 3.62 -7.75
N LEU A 84 1.84 3.07 -6.56
CA LEU A 84 2.31 1.74 -6.17
C LEU A 84 1.74 0.64 -7.07
N GLN A 85 0.48 0.77 -7.49
CA GLN A 85 -0.15 -0.16 -8.43
C GLN A 85 0.51 -0.14 -9.80
N ARG A 86 0.85 1.04 -10.33
CA ARG A 86 1.58 1.15 -11.62
C ARG A 86 3.01 0.59 -11.57
N LEU A 87 3.54 0.37 -10.38
CA LEU A 87 4.85 -0.25 -10.15
C LEU A 87 4.73 -1.74 -9.81
N ASP A 88 3.53 -2.32 -9.93
CA ASP A 88 3.24 -3.71 -9.57
C ASP A 88 3.59 -4.05 -8.11
N ILE A 89 3.50 -3.08 -7.19
CA ILE A 89 3.79 -3.29 -5.75
C ILE A 89 2.53 -3.66 -4.96
N VAL A 90 1.40 -3.07 -5.33
CA VAL A 90 0.09 -3.31 -4.69
C VAL A 90 -0.99 -3.50 -5.75
N GLU A 91 -2.07 -4.17 -5.38
CA GLU A 91 -3.22 -4.38 -6.25
C GLU A 91 -4.55 -4.22 -5.52
N PRO A 92 -5.61 -3.79 -6.22
CA PRO A 92 -6.96 -3.79 -5.68
C PRO A 92 -7.48 -5.23 -5.60
N ILE A 93 -8.21 -5.53 -4.53
CA ILE A 93 -8.89 -6.80 -4.35
C ILE A 93 -10.34 -6.62 -4.80
N GLY A 94 -10.76 -7.39 -5.80
CA GLY A 94 -12.15 -7.44 -6.21
C GLY A 94 -13.06 -7.97 -5.08
N GLU A 95 -14.34 -7.61 -5.09
CA GLU A 95 -15.30 -8.06 -4.05
C GLU A 95 -15.42 -9.60 -3.94
N ALA A 96 -15.06 -10.35 -4.99
CA ALA A 96 -15.16 -11.80 -5.06
C ALA A 96 -14.00 -12.58 -4.39
N GLU A 97 -12.85 -11.94 -4.12
CA GLU A 97 -11.68 -12.58 -3.52
C GLU A 97 -11.59 -12.41 -2.00
N ARG A 98 -12.64 -11.89 -1.36
CA ARG A 98 -12.77 -11.92 0.10
C ARG A 98 -12.98 -13.36 0.55
N THR A 99 -11.89 -14.13 0.66
CA THR A 99 -11.90 -15.43 1.32
C THR A 99 -12.42 -15.23 2.74
N PRO A 100 -13.60 -15.80 3.12
CA PRO A 100 -13.98 -15.83 4.52
C PRO A 100 -12.97 -16.74 5.22
N GLY A 101 -12.36 -16.24 6.30
CA GLY A 101 -11.44 -17.01 7.13
C GLY A 101 -12.05 -18.37 7.49
N ARG A 102 -11.27 -19.42 7.27
CA ARG A 102 -11.55 -20.78 7.69
C ARG A 102 -11.19 -20.97 9.16
#